data_AF-A0A7M3MM06-F1
#
_entry.id   AF-A0A7M3MM06-F1
#
_cell.length_a   1.000
_cell.length_b   1.000
_cell.length_c   1.000
_cell.angle_alpha   90.00
_cell.angle_beta   90.00
_cell.angle_gamma   90.00
#
_symmetry.space_group_name_H-M   'P 1'
#
loop_
_entity.id
_entity.type
_entity.pdbx_description
1 polymer ?
#
loop_
_entity_poly.entity_id
_entity_poly.type
_entity_poly.pdbx_seq_one_letter_code
_entity_poly.pdbx_strand_id
1 'polypeptide(L)'
;MDVFRNPDLVTEGTAELGAEIDLSAEPGRSDLHDPSQRRRVEQQVTSIPGVLAVRLVPGFDREVDELHVVTSPERGPKATVRDVQTVLLARCGVNIDHRVISVVQLDERQLLPAAGRVRLLQVATVQSGKGLSAEVALAFDDEEARGSAEGAATSAGYVRSVARATLAAFNELIATDLTLELRDAAIVAVGGQELAVAVIELRDARGEELRSGTALVKEPAADAIARSVLAALNRTVETSGA
;
A
#
# COMPACT_ATOMS: atom_id res chain seq x y z
N MET A 1 -42.17 -8.58 60.76
CA MET A 1 -41.33 -8.62 61.97
C MET A 1 -39.94 -8.25 61.53
N ASP A 2 -39.35 -7.35 62.29
CA ASP A 2 -38.40 -6.32 61.88
C ASP A 2 -36.97 -6.68 62.36
N VAL A 3 -35.95 -6.04 61.75
CA VAL A 3 -34.56 -5.82 62.25
C VAL A 3 -33.65 -7.07 62.34
N PHE A 4 -32.47 -7.15 61.68
CA PHE A 4 -31.18 -6.43 61.86
C PHE A 4 -30.35 -6.58 60.56
N ARG A 5 -29.91 -5.54 59.80
CA ARG A 5 -28.72 -4.63 59.96
C ARG A 5 -27.51 -5.33 60.61
N ASN A 6 -26.27 -5.36 60.08
CA ASN A 6 -25.50 -4.52 59.15
C ASN A 6 -24.12 -5.25 58.90
N PRO A 7 -23.03 -4.62 58.42
CA PRO A 7 -22.54 -4.40 57.04
C PRO A 7 -21.13 -5.03 56.75
N ASP A 8 -20.55 -4.66 55.59
CA ASP A 8 -19.13 -4.76 55.18
C ASP A 8 -18.66 -6.17 54.76
N LEU A 9 -18.00 -6.41 53.61
CA LEU A 9 -16.97 -5.63 52.93
C LEU A 9 -17.00 -5.82 51.41
N VAL A 10 -16.72 -4.70 50.76
CA VAL A 10 -16.34 -4.49 49.35
C VAL A 10 -15.15 -5.37 48.94
N THR A 11 -15.17 -5.91 47.72
CA THR A 11 -14.03 -5.89 46.78
C THR A 11 -14.48 -6.31 45.39
N GLU A 12 -14.92 -5.33 44.61
CA GLU A 12 -14.90 -5.39 43.15
C GLU A 12 -13.43 -5.51 42.72
N GLY A 13 -13.07 -6.64 42.11
CA GLY A 13 -11.80 -6.82 41.44
C GLY A 13 -11.80 -6.07 40.11
N THR A 14 -11.68 -4.74 40.16
CA THR A 14 -11.15 -3.98 39.03
C THR A 14 -9.68 -4.35 38.89
N ALA A 15 -9.37 -5.18 37.90
CA ALA A 15 -8.01 -5.35 37.41
C ALA A 15 -7.58 -4.03 36.76
N GLU A 16 -7.09 -3.10 37.58
CA GLU A 16 -6.32 -1.95 37.11
C GLU A 16 -5.04 -2.51 36.50
N LEU A 17 -4.96 -2.51 35.17
CA LEU A 17 -3.69 -2.52 34.47
C LEU A 17 -2.97 -1.22 34.86
N GLY A 18 -2.15 -1.29 35.90
CA GLY A 18 -1.11 -0.32 36.15
C GLY A 18 -0.15 -0.33 34.97
N ALA A 19 -0.45 0.48 33.95
CA ALA A 19 0.58 0.99 33.06
C ALA A 19 1.49 1.85 33.93
N GLU A 20 2.58 1.24 34.41
CA GLU A 20 3.66 1.93 35.07
C GLU A 20 4.25 2.89 34.03
N ILE A 21 3.81 4.15 34.05
CA ILE A 21 4.36 5.19 33.19
C ILE A 21 5.70 5.54 33.82
N ASP A 22 6.76 5.00 33.21
CA ASP A 22 8.12 5.33 33.56
C ASP A 22 8.38 6.82 33.28
N LEU A 23 8.25 7.63 34.32
CA LEU A 23 8.52 9.06 34.32
C LEU A 23 10.03 9.37 34.35
N SER A 24 10.90 8.35 34.28
CA SER A 24 12.35 8.51 34.16
C SER A 24 12.87 8.43 32.72
N ALA A 25 12.00 8.12 31.74
CA ALA A 25 12.35 8.19 30.34
C ALA A 25 12.63 9.65 29.96
N GLU A 26 13.90 10.00 29.74
CA GLU A 26 14.29 11.23 29.06
C GLU A 26 13.44 11.37 27.77
N PRO A 27 12.94 12.58 27.42
CA PRO A 27 12.02 12.77 26.31
C PRO A 27 12.56 12.02 25.09
N GLY A 28 11.88 10.94 24.72
CA GLY A 28 12.45 9.87 23.91
C GLY A 28 13.09 10.44 22.66
N ARG A 29 14.42 10.32 22.56
CA ARG A 29 15.10 10.47 21.28
C ARG A 29 14.40 9.54 20.29
N SER A 30 13.95 10.09 19.18
CA SER A 30 13.26 9.29 18.16
C SER A 30 14.23 8.21 17.70
N ASP A 31 13.93 6.95 17.97
CA ASP A 31 14.71 5.85 17.41
C ASP A 31 14.33 5.73 15.93
N LEU A 32 15.08 6.41 15.08
CA LEU A 32 14.82 6.42 13.64
C LEU A 32 15.16 5.08 12.96
N HIS A 33 15.78 4.13 13.68
CA HIS A 33 15.89 2.74 13.24
C HIS A 33 14.54 2.01 13.34
N ASP A 34 13.64 2.42 14.24
CA ASP A 34 12.26 1.93 14.29
C ASP A 34 11.44 2.41 13.07
N PRO A 35 10.94 1.51 12.21
CA PRO A 35 10.19 1.87 11.02
C PRO A 35 8.84 2.55 11.31
N SER A 36 8.29 2.45 12.52
CA SER A 36 7.06 3.15 12.91
C SER A 36 7.33 4.63 13.24
N GLN A 37 8.41 4.91 13.98
CA GLN A 37 8.84 6.26 14.33
C GLN A 37 9.34 7.02 13.10
N ARG A 38 10.10 6.34 12.23
CA ARG A 38 10.55 6.89 10.95
C ARG A 38 9.39 7.36 10.07
N ARG A 39 8.37 6.51 9.90
CA ARG A 39 7.17 6.85 9.11
C ARG A 39 6.42 8.05 9.70
N ARG A 40 6.34 8.14 11.03
CA ARG A 40 5.72 9.28 11.71
C ARG A 40 6.48 10.58 11.44
N VAL A 41 7.82 10.54 11.47
CA VAL A 41 8.67 11.70 11.14
C VAL A 41 8.50 12.12 9.69
N GLU A 42 8.55 11.16 8.74
CA GLU A 42 8.32 11.42 7.31
C GLU A 42 6.95 12.09 7.09
N GLN A 43 5.88 11.57 7.71
CA GLN A 43 4.54 12.17 7.64
C GLN A 43 4.48 13.61 8.17
N GLN A 44 5.20 13.91 9.25
CA GLN A 44 5.25 15.27 9.80
C GLN A 44 5.96 16.24 8.85
N VAL A 45 7.01 15.81 8.15
CA VAL A 45 7.71 16.64 7.17
C VAL A 45 6.85 16.83 5.90
N THR A 46 6.12 15.80 5.46
CA THR A 46 5.17 15.91 4.34
C THR A 46 4.01 16.89 4.63
N SER A 47 3.73 17.22 5.90
CA SER A 47 2.73 18.24 6.24
C SER A 47 3.14 19.68 5.90
N ILE A 48 4.39 19.91 5.49
CA ILE A 48 4.88 21.21 5.04
C ILE A 48 4.26 21.54 3.68
N PRO A 49 3.61 22.70 3.50
CA PRO A 49 3.04 23.09 2.22
C PRO A 49 4.07 23.05 1.07
N GLY A 50 3.72 22.36 -0.01
CA GLY A 50 4.57 22.19 -1.19
C GLY A 50 5.68 21.13 -1.06
N VAL A 51 5.75 20.41 0.07
CA VAL A 51 6.47 19.13 0.16
C VAL A 51 5.53 18.03 -0.30
N LEU A 52 6.03 17.19 -1.22
CA LEU A 52 5.23 16.21 -1.94
C LEU A 52 5.58 14.79 -1.50
N ALA A 53 6.86 14.52 -1.19
CA ALA A 53 7.30 13.25 -0.62
C ALA A 53 8.56 13.43 0.22
N VAL A 54 8.77 12.53 1.19
CA VAL A 54 9.93 12.53 2.08
C VAL A 54 10.36 11.10 2.34
N ARG A 55 11.68 10.86 2.31
CA ARG A 55 12.30 9.58 2.68
C ARG A 55 13.47 9.82 3.61
N LEU A 56 13.44 9.18 4.77
CA LEU A 56 14.48 9.27 5.79
C LEU A 56 15.29 7.97 5.82
N VAL A 57 16.62 8.11 5.79
CA VAL A 57 17.57 7.00 5.99
C VAL A 57 18.26 7.20 7.33
N PRO A 58 17.99 6.34 8.34
CA PRO A 58 18.64 6.44 9.64
C PRO A 58 20.12 6.05 9.53
N GLY A 59 20.97 6.74 10.29
CA GLY A 59 22.41 6.47 10.32
C GLY A 59 22.85 5.66 11.52
N PHE A 60 24.08 5.16 11.46
CA PHE A 60 24.70 4.43 12.58
C PHE A 60 25.39 5.37 13.59
N ASP A 61 26.07 6.42 13.10
CA ASP A 61 26.80 7.39 13.95
C ASP A 61 26.04 8.70 14.18
N ARG A 62 25.05 9.00 13.31
CA ARG A 62 24.16 10.17 13.38
C ARG A 62 22.72 9.71 13.24
N GLU A 63 21.80 10.46 13.85
CA GLU A 63 20.36 10.13 13.88
C GLU A 63 19.77 9.98 12.46
N VAL A 64 20.25 10.78 11.50
CA VAL A 64 19.84 10.75 10.09
C VAL A 64 21.06 10.80 9.18
N ASP A 65 21.24 9.78 8.34
CA ASP A 65 22.29 9.75 7.32
C ASP A 65 21.89 10.53 6.07
N GLU A 66 20.66 10.34 5.62
CA GLU A 66 20.12 11.00 4.44
C GLU A 66 18.65 11.37 4.63
N LEU A 67 18.28 12.52 4.10
CA LEU A 67 16.89 12.95 4.02
C LEU A 67 16.59 13.45 2.61
N HIS A 68 15.77 12.69 1.87
CA HIS A 68 15.35 13.04 0.52
C HIS A 68 13.98 13.71 0.59
N VAL A 69 13.86 14.92 0.06
CA VAL A 69 12.64 15.72 0.08
C VAL A 69 12.29 16.11 -1.35
N VAL A 70 11.07 15.77 -1.76
CA VAL A 70 10.52 16.15 -3.05
C VAL A 70 9.56 17.31 -2.85
N THR A 71 9.66 18.34 -3.69
CA THR A 71 8.88 19.57 -3.57
C THR A 71 8.34 20.06 -4.89
N SER A 72 7.24 20.82 -4.85
CA SER A 72 6.73 21.55 -6.00
C SER A 72 7.75 22.59 -6.50
N PRO A 73 7.86 22.87 -7.81
CA PRO A 73 8.79 23.86 -8.36
C PRO A 73 8.48 25.30 -7.90
N GLU A 74 7.31 25.54 -7.32
CA GLU A 74 6.89 26.83 -6.78
C GLU A 74 7.70 27.26 -5.54
N ARG A 75 8.39 26.33 -4.86
CA ARG A 75 9.20 26.62 -3.67
C ARG A 75 10.69 26.50 -3.94
N GLY A 76 11.44 27.51 -3.52
CA GLY A 76 12.91 27.51 -3.63
C GLY A 76 13.56 26.49 -2.68
N PRO A 77 14.58 25.72 -3.13
CA PRO A 77 15.19 24.64 -2.33
C PRO A 77 15.71 25.08 -0.96
N LYS A 78 16.32 26.27 -0.86
CA LYS A 78 16.83 26.82 0.40
C LYS A 78 15.74 27.09 1.44
N ALA A 79 14.56 27.52 0.98
CA ALA A 79 13.42 27.76 1.87
C ALA A 79 12.87 26.43 2.39
N THR A 80 12.75 25.43 1.51
CA THR A 80 12.36 24.06 1.89
C THR A 80 13.30 23.47 2.93
N VAL A 81 14.61 23.50 2.70
CA VAL A 81 15.62 22.99 3.65
C VAL A 81 15.41 23.59 5.03
N ARG A 82 15.22 24.92 5.13
CA ARG A 82 15.00 25.60 6.41
C ARG A 82 13.69 25.18 7.08
N ASP A 83 12.60 25.08 6.31
CA ASP A 83 11.29 24.71 6.83
C ASP A 83 11.32 23.25 7.34
N VAL A 84 11.97 22.35 6.61
CA VAL A 84 12.18 20.94 7.00
C VAL A 84 12.99 20.84 8.29
N GLN A 85 14.12 21.54 8.39
CA GLN A 85 14.91 21.58 9.64
C GLN A 85 14.11 22.12 10.82
N THR A 86 13.32 23.17 10.60
CA THR A 86 12.48 23.77 11.64
C THR A 86 11.41 22.80 12.13
N VAL A 87 10.76 22.07 11.21
CA VAL A 87 9.74 21.08 11.56
C VAL A 87 10.34 19.89 12.30
N LEU A 88 11.45 19.34 11.81
CA LEU A 88 12.11 18.20 12.45
C LEU A 88 12.58 18.53 13.87
N LEU A 89 13.17 19.71 14.07
CA LEU A 89 13.60 20.14 15.38
C LEU A 89 12.40 20.41 16.31
N ALA A 90 11.39 21.15 15.85
CA ALA A 90 10.29 21.60 16.69
C ALA A 90 9.22 20.52 16.98
N ARG A 91 8.99 19.58 16.06
CA ARG A 91 7.92 18.57 16.17
C ARG A 91 8.41 17.15 16.42
N CYS A 92 9.64 16.85 16.01
CA CYS A 92 10.21 15.50 16.10
C CYS A 92 11.38 15.42 17.10
N GLY A 93 11.91 16.57 17.53
CA GLY A 93 13.11 16.63 18.38
C GLY A 93 14.39 16.20 17.65
N VAL A 94 14.34 16.06 16.32
CA VAL A 94 15.42 15.53 15.49
C VAL A 94 16.25 16.70 14.95
N ASN A 95 17.55 16.72 15.26
CA ASN A 95 18.46 17.76 14.82
C ASN A 95 19.32 17.28 13.65
N ILE A 96 19.19 17.92 12.49
CA ILE A 96 19.90 17.54 11.26
C ILE A 96 20.66 18.71 10.61
N ASP A 97 21.82 18.42 10.03
CA ASP A 97 22.56 19.37 9.20
C ASP A 97 21.91 19.47 7.81
N HIS A 98 21.83 20.68 7.25
CA HIS A 98 21.34 20.91 5.89
C HIS A 98 22.09 20.09 4.82
N ARG A 99 23.34 19.69 5.10
CA ARG A 99 24.15 18.85 4.20
C ARG A 99 23.58 17.46 3.93
N VAL A 100 22.73 16.94 4.82
CA VAL A 100 22.10 15.62 4.63
C VAL A 100 20.79 15.69 3.88
N ILE A 101 20.29 16.90 3.60
CA ILE A 101 18.99 17.13 2.98
C ILE A 101 19.19 17.29 1.47
N SER A 102 18.71 16.30 0.72
CA SER A 102 18.60 16.37 -0.73
C SER A 102 17.21 16.88 -1.10
N VAL A 103 17.12 17.99 -1.84
CA VAL A 103 15.85 18.54 -2.30
C VAL A 103 15.74 18.37 -3.81
N VAL A 104 14.70 17.68 -4.25
CA VAL A 104 14.32 17.54 -5.65
C VAL A 104 13.06 18.36 -5.89
N GLN A 105 13.06 19.18 -6.95
CA GLN A 105 11.89 19.93 -7.38
C GLN A 105 11.24 19.18 -8.55
N LEU A 106 9.94 18.88 -8.42
CA LEU A 106 9.15 18.13 -9.38
C LEU A 106 7.75 18.76 -9.43
N ASP A 107 7.20 18.88 -10.63
CA ASP A 107 5.86 19.46 -10.83
C ASP A 107 4.81 18.61 -10.09
N GLU A 108 3.79 19.23 -9.50
CA GLU A 108 2.69 18.51 -8.83
C GLU A 108 1.95 17.57 -9.80
N ARG A 109 2.00 17.84 -11.11
CA ARG A 109 1.54 16.91 -12.16
C ARG A 109 2.41 15.65 -12.28
N GLN A 110 3.70 15.76 -11.96
CA GLN A 110 4.61 14.63 -11.79
C GLN A 110 4.45 13.96 -10.41
N LEU A 111 3.61 14.52 -9.52
CA LEU A 111 3.42 14.13 -8.12
C LEU A 111 1.96 13.97 -7.69
N LEU A 112 1.03 13.87 -8.63
CA LEU A 112 -0.31 13.34 -8.35
C LEU A 112 -0.13 12.03 -7.57
N PRO A 113 -0.88 11.77 -6.49
CA PRO A 113 -0.88 10.46 -5.87
C PRO A 113 -1.64 9.50 -6.80
N ALA A 114 -0.95 9.04 -7.84
CA ALA A 114 -1.19 7.87 -8.64
C ALA A 114 0.09 7.43 -9.40
N ALA A 115 1.30 7.78 -8.94
CA ALA A 115 2.47 7.03 -9.38
C ALA A 115 2.25 5.57 -8.97
N GLY A 116 2.20 4.65 -9.93
CA GLY A 116 2.40 3.23 -9.60
C GLY A 116 1.17 2.32 -9.55
N ARG A 117 -0.05 2.70 -9.93
CA ARG A 117 -1.18 1.75 -9.95
C ARG A 117 -1.68 1.45 -11.34
N VAL A 118 -1.57 0.19 -11.73
CA VAL A 118 -2.11 -0.31 -12.99
C VAL A 118 -3.62 -0.16 -12.99
N ARG A 119 -4.14 0.47 -14.05
CA ARG A 119 -5.55 0.75 -14.28
C ARG A 119 -6.13 -0.22 -15.29
N LEU A 120 -7.34 -0.69 -15.03
CA LEU A 120 -8.13 -1.44 -15.99
C LEU A 120 -8.72 -0.48 -17.04
N LEU A 121 -8.42 -0.70 -18.32
CA LEU A 121 -9.05 0.02 -19.42
C LEU A 121 -10.26 -0.73 -19.96
N GLN A 122 -10.07 -2.02 -20.27
CA GLN A 122 -11.09 -2.81 -20.93
C GLN A 122 -10.96 -4.30 -20.59
N VAL A 123 -12.09 -4.99 -20.50
CA VAL A 123 -12.19 -6.45 -20.56
C VAL A 123 -13.12 -6.84 -21.69
N ALA A 124 -12.67 -7.74 -22.56
CA ALA A 124 -13.46 -8.32 -23.63
C ALA A 124 -13.46 -9.84 -23.50
N THR A 125 -14.60 -10.48 -23.73
CA THR A 125 -14.71 -11.93 -23.73
C THR A 125 -15.51 -12.41 -24.93
N VAL A 126 -15.00 -13.42 -25.64
CA VAL A 126 -15.65 -14.05 -26.78
C VAL A 126 -15.86 -15.53 -26.47
N GLN A 127 -17.11 -15.96 -26.46
CA GLN A 127 -17.46 -17.37 -26.31
C GLN A 127 -17.69 -18.00 -27.69
N SER A 128 -17.07 -19.14 -27.95
CA SER A 128 -17.24 -19.90 -29.20
C SER A 128 -17.38 -21.39 -28.88
N GLY A 129 -18.60 -21.92 -29.02
CA GLY A 129 -18.91 -23.30 -28.67
C GLY A 129 -18.57 -23.62 -27.21
N LYS A 130 -17.59 -24.51 -26.99
CA LYS A 130 -17.11 -24.89 -25.65
C LYS A 130 -15.91 -24.06 -25.18
N GLY A 131 -15.41 -23.15 -26.01
CA GLY A 131 -14.27 -22.29 -25.71
C GLY A 131 -14.69 -20.88 -25.31
N LEU A 132 -13.80 -20.23 -24.56
CA LEU A 132 -13.86 -18.83 -24.18
C LEU A 132 -12.47 -18.22 -24.42
N SER A 133 -12.44 -17.06 -25.06
CA SER A 133 -11.27 -16.20 -25.13
C SER A 133 -11.54 -14.92 -24.34
N ALA A 134 -10.59 -14.49 -23.52
CA ALA A 134 -10.63 -13.23 -22.78
C ALA A 134 -9.44 -12.36 -23.19
N GLU A 135 -9.69 -11.07 -23.41
CA GLU A 135 -8.68 -10.04 -23.66
C GLU A 135 -8.85 -8.91 -22.64
N VAL A 136 -7.75 -8.43 -22.07
CA VAL A 136 -7.74 -7.36 -21.07
C VAL A 136 -6.71 -6.32 -21.48
N ALA A 137 -7.13 -5.06 -21.48
CA ALA A 137 -6.24 -3.91 -21.68
C ALA A 137 -6.03 -3.18 -20.37
N LEU A 138 -4.76 -2.90 -20.06
CA LEU A 138 -4.33 -2.20 -18.85
C LEU A 138 -3.51 -0.96 -19.23
N ALA A 139 -3.53 0.04 -18.36
CA ALA A 139 -2.69 1.23 -18.47
C ALA A 139 -1.87 1.46 -17.21
N PHE A 140 -0.64 1.92 -17.40
CA PHE A 140 0.25 2.38 -16.35
C PHE A 140 1.02 3.58 -16.88
N ASP A 141 0.86 4.73 -16.22
CA ASP A 141 1.33 6.02 -16.73
C ASP A 141 0.86 6.25 -18.18
N ASP A 142 1.79 6.45 -19.12
CA ASP A 142 1.51 6.66 -20.55
C ASP A 142 1.60 5.36 -21.39
N GLU A 143 1.84 4.21 -20.75
CA GLU A 143 1.95 2.90 -21.41
C GLU A 143 0.66 2.08 -21.29
N GLU A 144 0.35 1.34 -22.34
CA GLU A 144 -0.77 0.40 -22.40
C GLU A 144 -0.27 -0.98 -22.83
N ALA A 145 -0.83 -2.03 -22.26
CA ALA A 145 -0.54 -3.41 -22.65
C ALA A 145 -1.82 -4.25 -22.72
N ARG A 146 -1.75 -5.37 -23.45
CA ARG A 146 -2.90 -6.25 -23.67
C ARG A 146 -2.55 -7.70 -23.44
N GLY A 147 -3.26 -8.30 -22.49
CA GLY A 147 -3.16 -9.72 -22.21
C GLY A 147 -4.34 -10.49 -22.76
N SER A 148 -4.10 -11.73 -23.16
CA SER A 148 -5.16 -12.65 -23.57
C SER A 148 -5.01 -14.01 -22.91
N ALA A 149 -6.13 -14.72 -22.75
CA ALA A 149 -6.15 -16.09 -22.27
C ALA A 149 -7.37 -16.85 -22.78
N GLU A 150 -7.18 -18.14 -23.05
CA GLU A 150 -8.25 -19.06 -23.43
C GLU A 150 -8.70 -19.93 -22.25
N GLY A 151 -9.92 -20.46 -22.33
CA GLY A 151 -10.45 -21.40 -21.36
C GLY A 151 -11.76 -22.05 -21.80
N ALA A 152 -12.32 -22.87 -20.93
CA ALA A 152 -13.62 -23.50 -21.18
C ALA A 152 -14.75 -22.51 -20.93
N ALA A 153 -15.83 -22.63 -21.71
CA ALA A 153 -17.09 -21.92 -21.57
C ALA A 153 -17.91 -22.37 -20.33
N THR A 154 -17.29 -22.39 -19.16
CA THR A 154 -17.88 -22.71 -17.85
C THR A 154 -17.71 -21.53 -16.92
N SER A 155 -18.46 -21.44 -15.81
CA SER A 155 -18.32 -20.33 -14.85
C SER A 155 -16.89 -20.22 -14.28
N ALA A 156 -16.29 -21.37 -13.92
CA ALA A 156 -14.91 -21.41 -13.44
C ALA A 156 -13.88 -21.10 -14.55
N GLY A 157 -14.13 -21.55 -15.78
CA GLY A 157 -13.32 -21.21 -16.94
C GLY A 157 -13.38 -19.71 -17.24
N TYR A 158 -14.56 -19.10 -17.16
CA TYR A 158 -14.75 -17.66 -17.33
C TYR A 158 -13.94 -16.83 -16.36
N VAL A 159 -14.07 -17.12 -15.05
CA VAL A 159 -13.32 -16.38 -14.02
C VAL A 159 -11.81 -16.55 -14.22
N ARG A 160 -11.33 -17.77 -14.46
CA ARG A 160 -9.89 -18.02 -14.64
C ARG A 160 -9.35 -17.41 -15.93
N SER A 161 -10.09 -17.43 -17.04
CA SER A 161 -9.64 -16.83 -18.29
C SER A 161 -9.50 -15.31 -18.17
N VAL A 162 -10.47 -14.62 -17.57
CA VAL A 162 -10.36 -13.16 -17.34
C VAL A 162 -9.20 -12.84 -16.39
N ALA A 163 -9.04 -13.60 -15.30
CA ALA A 163 -7.93 -13.40 -14.37
C ALA A 163 -6.56 -13.63 -15.03
N ARG A 164 -6.42 -14.68 -15.85
CA ARG A 164 -5.19 -14.96 -16.61
C ARG A 164 -4.88 -13.90 -17.66
N ALA A 165 -5.88 -13.45 -18.41
CA ALA A 165 -5.71 -12.36 -19.37
C ALA A 165 -5.26 -11.06 -18.66
N THR A 166 -5.83 -10.78 -17.48
CA THR A 166 -5.39 -9.63 -16.66
C THR A 166 -3.94 -9.77 -16.20
N LEU A 167 -3.54 -10.95 -15.72
CA LEU A 167 -2.16 -11.20 -15.30
C LEU A 167 -1.17 -11.12 -16.47
N ALA A 168 -1.55 -11.64 -17.65
CA ALA A 168 -0.75 -11.53 -18.87
C ALA A 168 -0.54 -10.07 -19.28
N ALA A 169 -1.60 -9.25 -19.23
CA ALA A 169 -1.52 -7.81 -19.51
C ALA A 169 -0.60 -7.10 -18.51
N PHE A 170 -0.67 -7.47 -17.23
CA PHE A 170 0.16 -6.90 -16.18
C PHE A 170 1.64 -7.24 -16.38
N ASN A 171 1.96 -8.49 -16.72
CA ASN A 171 3.34 -8.94 -16.97
C ASN A 171 3.97 -8.27 -18.20
N GLU A 172 3.16 -7.94 -19.22
CA GLU A 172 3.63 -7.18 -20.37
C GLU A 172 3.85 -5.71 -20.02
N LEU A 173 2.96 -5.13 -19.22
CA LEU A 173 2.98 -3.71 -18.84
C LEU A 173 4.07 -3.37 -17.82
N ILE A 174 4.37 -4.27 -16.89
CA ILE A 174 5.26 -4.03 -15.76
C ILE A 174 6.46 -4.98 -15.84
N ALA A 175 7.63 -4.44 -16.16
CA ALA A 175 8.88 -5.17 -16.05
C ALA A 175 9.20 -5.45 -14.57
N THR A 176 9.26 -6.73 -14.19
CA THR A 176 9.60 -7.15 -12.83
C THR A 176 10.47 -8.41 -12.84
N ASP A 177 11.36 -8.54 -11.86
CA ASP A 177 12.15 -9.75 -11.64
C ASP A 177 11.33 -10.87 -10.95
N LEU A 178 10.07 -10.58 -10.61
CA LEU A 178 9.14 -11.51 -9.99
C LEU A 178 8.49 -12.42 -11.04
N THR A 179 8.47 -13.73 -10.78
CA THR A 179 7.58 -14.63 -11.51
C THR A 179 6.20 -14.57 -10.87
N LEU A 180 5.19 -14.13 -11.62
CA LEU A 180 3.81 -14.01 -11.17
C LEU A 180 2.95 -15.10 -11.79
N GLU A 181 2.25 -15.88 -10.95
CA GLU A 181 1.35 -16.94 -11.39
C GLU A 181 -0.04 -16.83 -10.76
N LEU A 182 -1.08 -17.11 -11.55
CA LEU A 182 -2.44 -17.20 -11.01
C LEU A 182 -2.61 -18.54 -10.29
N ARG A 183 -2.68 -18.51 -8.96
CA ARG A 183 -2.97 -19.69 -8.14
C ARG A 183 -4.44 -20.07 -8.19
N ASP A 184 -5.33 -19.11 -7.98
CA ASP A 184 -6.78 -19.33 -8.11
C ASP A 184 -7.55 -18.02 -8.34
N ALA A 185 -8.76 -18.15 -8.89
CA ALA A 185 -9.73 -17.06 -8.95
C ALA A 185 -11.16 -17.60 -8.91
N ALA A 186 -12.02 -16.94 -8.13
CA ALA A 186 -13.41 -17.34 -7.92
C ALA A 186 -14.33 -16.13 -7.69
N ILE A 187 -15.62 -16.31 -7.92
CA ILE A 187 -16.67 -15.43 -7.40
C ILE A 187 -17.30 -16.14 -6.20
N VAL A 188 -17.34 -15.47 -5.04
CA VAL A 188 -17.88 -16.00 -3.80
C VAL A 188 -18.95 -15.08 -3.23
N ALA A 189 -19.96 -15.66 -2.57
CA ALA A 189 -21.02 -14.88 -1.92
C ALA A 189 -20.67 -14.62 -0.45
N VAL A 190 -20.66 -13.35 -0.05
CA VAL A 190 -20.39 -12.91 1.33
C VAL A 190 -21.44 -11.88 1.74
N GLY A 191 -22.25 -12.19 2.76
CA GLY A 191 -23.27 -11.25 3.26
C GLY A 191 -24.30 -10.83 2.21
N GLY A 192 -24.62 -11.71 1.24
CA GLY A 192 -25.52 -11.41 0.14
C GLY A 192 -24.91 -10.56 -0.98
N GLN A 193 -23.61 -10.29 -0.93
CA GLN A 193 -22.85 -9.63 -1.99
C GLN A 193 -21.96 -10.65 -2.70
N GLU A 194 -21.79 -10.51 -4.01
CA GLU A 194 -20.80 -11.29 -4.76
C GLU A 194 -19.46 -10.56 -4.77
N LEU A 195 -18.39 -11.31 -4.48
CA LEU A 195 -17.01 -10.84 -4.48
C LEU A 195 -16.20 -11.66 -5.46
N ALA A 196 -15.53 -11.01 -6.41
CA ALA A 196 -14.44 -11.61 -7.14
C ALA A 196 -13.21 -11.67 -6.24
N VAL A 197 -12.57 -12.82 -6.19
CA VAL A 197 -11.36 -13.09 -5.41
C VAL A 197 -10.30 -13.65 -6.36
N ALA A 198 -9.10 -13.12 -6.29
CA ALA A 198 -7.93 -13.66 -6.97
C ALA A 198 -6.83 -13.94 -5.95
N VAL A 199 -6.09 -15.03 -6.18
CA VAL A 199 -4.89 -15.39 -5.44
C VAL A 199 -3.74 -15.53 -6.43
N ILE A 200 -2.71 -14.75 -6.24
CA ILE A 200 -1.50 -14.69 -7.06
C ILE A 200 -0.34 -15.24 -6.23
N GLU A 201 0.47 -16.08 -6.85
CA GLU A 201 1.74 -16.52 -6.33
C GLU A 201 2.85 -15.66 -6.93
N LEU A 202 3.73 -15.15 -6.07
CA LEU A 202 4.88 -14.33 -6.42
C LEU A 202 6.13 -15.11 -6.04
N ARG A 203 7.08 -15.23 -6.96
CA ARG A 203 8.32 -15.96 -6.74
C ARG A 203 9.52 -15.11 -7.16
N ASP A 204 10.48 -14.96 -6.26
CA ASP A 204 11.79 -14.37 -6.51
C ASP A 204 12.93 -15.32 -6.06
N ALA A 205 14.16 -14.82 -6.04
CA ALA A 205 15.32 -15.56 -5.56
C ALA A 205 15.30 -15.83 -4.04
N ARG A 206 14.44 -15.16 -3.27
CA ARG A 206 14.35 -15.19 -1.81
C ARG A 206 13.21 -16.09 -1.30
N GLY A 207 12.21 -16.38 -2.13
CA GLY A 207 11.17 -17.35 -1.81
C GLY A 207 9.87 -17.19 -2.61
N GLU A 208 8.82 -17.83 -2.10
CA GLU A 208 7.45 -17.77 -2.63
C GLU A 208 6.56 -16.99 -1.65
N GLU A 209 5.76 -16.07 -2.16
CA GLU A 209 4.75 -15.30 -1.40
C GLU A 209 3.39 -15.45 -2.06
N LEU A 210 2.32 -15.57 -1.27
CA LEU A 210 0.95 -15.51 -1.77
C LEU A 210 0.31 -14.16 -1.49
N ARG A 211 -0.32 -13.60 -2.51
CA ARG A 211 -1.14 -12.40 -2.39
C ARG A 211 -2.53 -12.65 -2.86
N SER A 212 -3.49 -12.05 -2.18
CA SER A 212 -4.88 -12.08 -2.57
C SER A 212 -5.41 -10.68 -2.83
N GLY A 213 -6.43 -10.61 -3.67
CA GLY A 213 -7.14 -9.39 -3.98
C GLY A 213 -8.62 -9.69 -4.13
N THR A 214 -9.45 -8.70 -3.80
CA THR A 214 -10.90 -8.82 -3.85
C THR A 214 -11.52 -7.60 -4.50
N ALA A 215 -12.66 -7.79 -5.15
CA ALA A 215 -13.48 -6.71 -5.69
C ALA A 215 -14.96 -7.08 -5.63
N LEU A 216 -15.81 -6.12 -5.24
CA LEU A 216 -17.26 -6.29 -5.33
C LEU A 216 -17.68 -6.47 -6.78
N VAL A 217 -18.49 -7.50 -7.03
CA VAL A 217 -19.06 -7.75 -8.35
C VAL A 217 -20.15 -6.72 -8.61
N LYS A 218 -19.90 -5.89 -9.62
CA LYS A 218 -20.89 -5.02 -10.27
C LYS A 218 -20.88 -5.39 -11.75
N GLU A 219 -22.04 -5.40 -12.40
CA GLU A 219 -22.06 -5.73 -13.83
C GLU A 219 -21.21 -4.71 -14.63
N PRO A 220 -20.33 -5.19 -15.54
CA PRO A 220 -20.08 -6.60 -15.87
C PRO A 220 -19.10 -7.30 -14.90
N ALA A 221 -19.36 -8.57 -14.57
CA ALA A 221 -18.53 -9.35 -13.63
C ALA A 221 -17.06 -9.49 -14.05
N ALA A 222 -16.79 -9.42 -15.37
CA ALA A 222 -15.44 -9.42 -15.94
C ALA A 222 -14.54 -8.34 -15.31
N ASP A 223 -15.07 -7.13 -15.12
CA ASP A 223 -14.32 -6.02 -14.56
C ASP A 223 -14.01 -6.24 -13.07
N ALA A 224 -14.90 -6.90 -12.34
CA ALA A 224 -14.66 -7.22 -10.93
C ALA A 224 -13.56 -8.28 -10.81
N ILE A 225 -13.55 -9.28 -11.69
CA ILE A 225 -12.49 -10.29 -11.75
C ILE A 225 -11.14 -9.64 -12.04
N ALA A 226 -11.05 -8.81 -13.09
CA ALA A 226 -9.82 -8.09 -13.42
C ALA A 226 -9.38 -7.16 -12.26
N ARG A 227 -10.31 -6.42 -11.65
CA ARG A 227 -10.01 -5.57 -10.48
C ARG A 227 -9.53 -6.37 -9.27
N SER A 228 -10.01 -7.59 -9.06
CA SER A 228 -9.52 -8.44 -7.96
C SER A 228 -8.05 -8.85 -8.16
N VAL A 229 -7.64 -9.12 -9.41
CA VAL A 229 -6.23 -9.38 -9.75
C VAL A 229 -5.38 -8.13 -9.50
N LEU A 230 -5.82 -6.97 -10.01
CA LEU A 230 -5.11 -5.71 -9.79
C LEU A 230 -5.04 -5.33 -8.31
N ALA A 231 -6.05 -5.65 -7.50
CA ALA A 231 -6.02 -5.44 -6.05
C ALA A 231 -4.99 -6.33 -5.33
N ALA A 232 -4.69 -7.52 -5.88
CA ALA A 232 -3.61 -8.37 -5.39
C ALA A 232 -2.23 -7.80 -5.76
N LEU A 233 -2.11 -7.25 -6.98
CA LEU A 233 -0.83 -6.85 -7.60
C LEU A 233 -0.42 -5.40 -7.33
N ASN A 234 -1.35 -4.45 -7.25
CA ASN A 234 -1.04 -3.04 -7.02
C ASN A 234 -0.47 -2.78 -5.61
N ARG A 235 -0.58 -3.75 -4.69
CA ARG A 235 0.15 -3.75 -3.41
C ARG A 235 1.64 -4.09 -3.56
N THR A 236 2.04 -4.71 -4.67
CA THR A 236 3.43 -5.03 -5.02
C THR A 236 4.19 -3.81 -5.52
N VAL A 237 3.54 -2.95 -6.31
CA VAL A 237 4.17 -1.71 -6.81
C VAL A 237 4.45 -0.72 -5.68
N GLU A 238 3.68 -0.75 -4.58
CA GLU A 238 3.95 0.04 -3.38
C GLU A 238 5.13 -0.49 -2.53
N THR A 239 5.53 -1.76 -2.71
CA THR A 239 6.55 -2.40 -1.86
C THR A 239 7.91 -2.57 -2.57
N SER A 240 7.93 -2.65 -3.91
CA SER A 240 9.16 -2.83 -4.70
C SER A 240 10.01 -1.56 -4.88
N GLY A 241 9.64 -0.45 -4.24
CA GLY A 241 10.44 0.79 -4.17
C GLY A 241 11.21 0.97 -2.85
N ALA A 242 11.44 -0.09 -2.07
CA ALA A 242 12.07 -0.04 -0.74
C ALA A 242 13.52 -0.51 -0.72
#